data_AF-A0A6J0BC52-F1
#
_entry.id   AF-A0A6J0BC52-F1
#
_cell.length_a   1.000
_cell.length_b   1.000
_cell.length_c   1.000
_cell.angle_alpha   90.00
_cell.angle_beta   90.00
_cell.angle_gamma   90.00
#
_symmetry.space_group_name_H-M   'P 1'
#
loop_
_entity.id
_entity.type
_entity.pdbx_description
1 polymer ?
#
loop_
_entity_poly.entity_id
_entity_poly.type
_entity_poly.pdbx_seq_one_letter_code
_entity_poly.pdbx_strand_id
1 'polypeptide(L)'
;MNNSIRQSYEGLLHKYTNAMKGWQYRWFILSPETGELHYFLSESEKNQKPRCSIYLAGAVIAPSDEDSNTFIVNSATGDMIKLRATDARARQEWVDKLRAVTEMYTRAIASSHPPLPPREHSANPTRSPVAKLEVLDAFANCREQLNKAEKHNASLAQTIENSELHLEPELLILKAMSHGTLHTLNQCLNILYQ
;
A
#
# COMPACT_ATOMS: atom_id res chain seq x y z
N MET A 1 -22.27 17.88 -2.42
CA MET A 1 -21.09 17.05 -2.08
C MET A 1 -20.20 17.89 -1.18
N ASN A 2 -19.97 17.46 0.07
CA ASN A 2 -19.32 18.28 1.09
C ASN A 2 -17.83 18.49 0.80
N ASN A 3 -17.43 19.75 0.60
CA ASN A 3 -16.06 20.16 0.24
C ASN A 3 -15.03 19.92 1.37
N SER A 4 -15.49 19.57 2.58
CA SER A 4 -14.66 19.37 3.78
C SER A 4 -13.92 18.03 3.84
N ILE A 5 -14.36 17.01 3.10
CA ILE A 5 -13.72 15.67 3.10
C ILE A 5 -12.45 15.65 2.24
N ARG A 6 -12.31 16.61 1.30
CA ARG A 6 -11.18 16.68 0.36
C ARG A 6 -10.01 17.50 0.87
N GLN A 7 -10.15 18.18 2.00
CA GLN A 7 -9.08 19.01 2.53
C GLN A 7 -7.99 18.12 3.16
N SER A 8 -6.76 18.26 2.68
CA SER A 8 -5.59 17.63 3.28
C SER A 8 -5.48 17.98 4.76
N TYR A 9 -5.09 17.00 5.58
CA TYR A 9 -4.87 17.20 7.00
C TYR A 9 -3.38 17.10 7.30
N GLU A 10 -2.81 18.15 7.86
CA GLU A 10 -1.39 18.23 8.13
C GLU A 10 -1.11 18.61 9.58
N GLY A 11 0.05 18.20 10.07
CA GLY A 11 0.48 18.54 11.41
C GLY A 11 1.73 17.80 11.87
N LEU A 12 2.24 18.25 13.01
CA LEU A 12 3.43 17.69 13.63
C LEU A 12 3.08 16.45 14.47
N LEU A 13 3.79 15.34 14.24
CA LEU A 13 3.71 14.14 15.05
C LEU A 13 5.11 13.68 15.46
N HIS A 14 5.21 12.98 16.59
CA HIS A 14 6.42 12.25 16.92
C HIS A 14 6.39 10.89 16.22
N LYS A 15 7.37 10.64 15.36
CA LYS A 15 7.60 9.34 14.74
C LYS A 15 8.66 8.58 15.51
N TYR A 16 8.38 7.33 15.88
CA TYR A 16 9.41 6.44 16.39
C TYR A 16 10.36 6.02 15.25
N THR A 17 11.66 6.11 15.50
CA THR A 17 12.69 5.83 14.49
C THR A 17 13.44 4.53 14.76
N ASN A 18 14.16 4.45 15.88
CA ASN A 18 14.81 3.23 16.37
C ASN A 18 15.19 3.41 17.86
N ALA A 19 15.75 2.38 18.49
CA ALA A 19 16.16 2.43 19.89
C ALA A 19 17.19 3.53 20.20
N MET A 20 18.06 3.88 19.24
CA MET A 20 19.11 4.89 19.42
C MET A 20 18.57 6.32 19.32
N LYS A 21 17.73 6.61 18.33
CA LYS A 21 17.20 7.95 18.04
C LYS A 21 15.85 8.21 18.71
N GLY A 22 15.12 7.17 19.09
CA GLY A 22 13.82 7.24 19.74
C GLY A 22 12.76 7.97 18.90
N TRP A 23 11.98 8.81 19.58
CA TRP A 23 10.91 9.62 19.01
C TRP A 23 11.46 10.90 18.40
N GLN A 24 11.03 11.22 17.17
CA GLN A 24 11.50 12.37 16.42
C GLN A 24 10.32 13.13 15.82
N TYR A 25 10.33 14.45 15.93
CA TYR A 25 9.32 15.30 15.30
C TYR A 25 9.39 15.21 13.78
N ARG A 26 8.25 14.99 13.13
CA ARG A 26 8.11 14.99 11.67
C ARG A 26 6.80 15.65 11.30
N TRP A 27 6.81 16.37 10.18
CA TRP A 27 5.59 16.96 9.63
C TRP A 27 4.88 15.91 8.77
N PHE A 28 3.62 15.62 9.07
CA PHE A 28 2.81 14.67 8.33
C PHE A 28 1.75 15.39 7.52
N ILE A 29 1.46 14.85 6.34
CA ILE A 29 0.38 15.32 5.47
C ILE A 29 -0.41 14.10 5.02
N LEU A 30 -1.68 14.05 5.42
CA LEU A 30 -2.68 13.14 4.91
C LEU A 30 -3.33 13.78 3.69
N SER A 31 -3.26 13.10 2.54
CA SER A 31 -3.85 13.52 1.27
C SER A 31 -5.08 12.66 0.96
N PRO A 32 -6.31 13.15 1.21
CA PRO A 32 -7.54 12.43 0.85
C PRO A 32 -7.73 12.25 -0.67
N GLU A 33 -7.04 13.05 -1.49
CA GLU A 33 -7.13 12.99 -2.96
C GLU A 33 -6.29 11.86 -3.57
N THR A 34 -5.16 11.53 -2.96
CA THR A 34 -4.29 10.42 -3.40
C THR A 34 -4.43 9.17 -2.53
N GLY A 35 -5.01 9.30 -1.33
CA GLY A 35 -5.14 8.19 -0.39
C GLY A 35 -3.83 7.86 0.31
N GLU A 36 -2.95 8.85 0.43
CA GLU A 36 -1.60 8.67 0.95
C GLU A 36 -1.36 9.47 2.23
N LEU A 37 -0.50 8.92 3.09
CA LEU A 37 0.10 9.61 4.22
C LEU A 37 1.58 9.85 3.92
N HIS A 38 1.98 11.11 3.85
CA HIS A 38 3.36 11.52 3.65
C HIS A 38 3.98 12.05 4.94
N TYR A 39 5.31 11.94 5.06
CA TYR A 39 6.03 12.71 6.07
C TYR A 39 7.30 13.38 5.55
N PHE A 40 7.61 14.51 6.18
CA PHE A 40 8.74 15.38 5.93
C PHE A 40 9.53 15.57 7.21
N LEU A 41 10.78 16.03 7.10
CA LEU A 41 11.58 16.32 8.29
C LEU A 41 10.99 17.47 9.12
N SER A 42 10.46 18.49 8.44
CA SER A 42 9.86 19.68 9.03
C SER A 42 8.76 20.25 8.12
N GLU A 43 7.96 21.17 8.65
CA GLU A 43 6.92 21.88 7.89
C GLU A 43 7.51 22.68 6.72
N SER A 44 8.66 23.33 6.93
CA SER A 44 9.36 24.13 5.92
C SER A 44 9.82 23.31 4.71
N GLU A 45 9.97 22.00 4.88
CA GLU A 45 10.42 21.07 3.84
C GLU A 45 9.24 20.40 3.10
N LYS A 46 7.98 20.82 3.33
CA LYS A 46 6.80 20.18 2.72
C LYS A 46 6.71 20.29 1.19
N ASN A 47 7.43 21.24 0.60
CA ASN A 47 7.52 21.40 -0.86
C ASN A 47 8.62 20.53 -1.51
N GLN A 48 9.41 19.81 -0.70
CA GLN A 48 10.41 18.88 -1.19
C GLN A 48 9.81 17.49 -1.44
N LYS A 49 10.61 16.54 -1.93
CA LYS A 49 10.17 15.14 -2.01
C LYS A 49 9.91 14.60 -0.59
N PRO A 50 8.76 13.96 -0.32
CA PRO A 50 8.51 13.35 0.98
C PRO A 50 9.56 12.30 1.29
N ARG A 51 9.88 12.15 2.59
CA ARG A 51 10.82 11.12 3.05
C ARG A 51 10.21 9.72 2.90
N CYS A 52 8.90 9.62 2.99
CA CYS A 52 8.13 8.41 2.76
C CYS A 52 6.70 8.78 2.34
N SER A 53 6.12 7.95 1.48
CA SER A 53 4.69 7.94 1.16
C SER A 53 4.13 6.56 1.51
N ILE A 54 3.01 6.54 2.23
CA ILE A 54 2.31 5.31 2.59
C ILE A 54 0.93 5.36 1.98
N TYR A 55 0.62 4.40 1.10
CA TYR A 55 -0.71 4.24 0.55
C TYR A 55 -1.64 3.61 1.60
N LEU A 56 -2.78 4.24 1.85
CA LEU A 56 -3.66 3.88 2.97
C LEU A 56 -4.71 2.84 2.62
N ALA A 57 -4.85 2.45 1.35
CA ALA A 57 -5.80 1.39 1.01
C ALA A 57 -5.39 0.06 1.66
N GLY A 58 -6.31 -0.53 2.42
CA GLY A 58 -6.07 -1.73 3.23
C GLY A 58 -5.20 -1.50 4.47
N ALA A 59 -4.82 -0.27 4.79
CA ALA A 59 -4.06 0.03 6.00
C ALA A 59 -4.91 -0.16 7.27
N VAL A 60 -4.25 -0.47 8.40
CA VAL A 60 -4.89 -0.58 9.71
C VAL A 60 -4.34 0.46 10.66
N ILE A 61 -5.23 1.33 11.14
CA ILE A 61 -4.92 2.39 12.11
C ILE A 61 -5.29 1.90 13.52
N ALA A 62 -4.27 1.64 14.34
CA ALA A 62 -4.39 1.05 15.66
C ALA A 62 -3.94 2.03 16.76
N PRO A 63 -4.87 2.70 17.47
CA PRO A 63 -4.58 3.42 18.70
C PRO A 63 -3.92 2.50 19.74
N SER A 64 -3.02 3.06 20.56
CA SER A 64 -2.42 2.34 21.67
C SER A 64 -3.40 2.17 22.82
N ASP A 65 -3.36 1.03 23.50
CA ASP A 65 -4.07 0.81 24.77
C ASP A 65 -3.18 1.18 25.99
N GLU A 66 -1.87 1.33 25.80
CA GLU A 66 -0.90 1.63 26.87
C GLU A 66 -0.87 3.12 27.24
N ASP A 67 -1.22 4.00 26.30
CA ASP A 67 -1.22 5.44 26.50
C ASP A 67 -2.30 6.14 25.66
N SER A 68 -2.59 7.40 25.97
CA SER A 68 -3.67 8.13 25.32
C SER A 68 -3.24 8.86 24.05
N ASN A 69 -1.96 8.88 23.66
CA ASN A 69 -1.44 9.76 22.60
C ASN A 69 -0.74 9.04 21.44
N THR A 70 -0.49 7.74 21.55
CA THR A 70 0.21 6.92 20.57
C THR A 70 -0.78 6.11 19.71
N PHE A 71 -0.39 5.87 18.47
CA PHE A 71 -1.08 4.99 17.53
C PHE A 71 -0.10 4.43 16.49
N ILE A 72 -0.51 3.39 15.79
CA ILE A 72 0.28 2.73 14.75
C ILE A 72 -0.50 2.76 13.44
N VAL A 73 0.19 3.04 12.34
CA VAL A 73 -0.31 2.86 10.97
C VAL A 73 0.40 1.66 10.38
N ASN A 74 -0.36 0.60 10.10
CA ASN A 74 0.12 -0.60 9.42
C ASN A 74 -0.34 -0.55 7.98
N SER A 75 0.59 -0.43 7.04
CA SER A 75 0.32 -0.45 5.60
C SER A 75 -0.02 -1.86 5.13
N ALA A 76 -0.86 -1.96 4.09
CA ALA A 76 -1.09 -3.23 3.41
C ALA A 76 0.20 -3.79 2.75
N THR A 77 1.20 -2.95 2.51
CA THR A 77 2.53 -3.33 2.00
C THR A 77 3.45 -3.95 3.06
N GLY A 78 3.04 -3.98 4.33
CA GLY A 78 3.83 -4.49 5.46
C GLY A 78 4.64 -3.43 6.21
N ASP A 79 4.68 -2.19 5.71
CA ASP A 79 5.32 -1.08 6.41
C ASP A 79 4.53 -0.70 7.67
N MET A 80 5.23 -0.49 8.79
CA MET A 80 4.61 -0.06 10.04
C MET A 80 5.27 1.22 10.55
N ILE A 81 4.46 2.23 10.88
CA ILE A 81 4.93 3.44 11.56
C ILE A 81 4.21 3.65 12.89
N LYS A 82 5.00 3.85 13.94
CA LYS A 82 4.51 4.20 15.28
C LYS A 82 4.58 5.72 15.46
N LEU A 83 3.43 6.32 15.75
CA LEU A 83 3.21 7.76 15.81
C LEU A 83 2.65 8.16 17.17
N ARG A 84 2.99 9.36 17.62
CA ARG A 84 2.47 9.96 18.84
C ARG A 84 2.05 11.40 18.55
N ALA A 85 0.83 11.73 18.96
CA ALA A 85 0.28 13.07 18.92
C ALA A 85 0.58 13.85 20.22
N THR A 86 0.28 15.14 20.23
CA THR A 86 0.49 16.01 21.39
C THR A 86 -0.37 15.61 22.60
N ASP A 87 -1.60 15.16 22.35
CA ASP A 87 -2.58 14.80 23.36
C ASP A 87 -3.62 13.81 22.81
N ALA A 88 -4.52 13.36 23.69
CA ALA A 88 -5.54 12.36 23.34
C ALA A 88 -6.54 12.83 22.29
N ARG A 89 -6.88 14.12 22.29
CA ARG A 89 -7.81 14.71 21.32
C ARG A 89 -7.14 14.79 19.95
N ALA A 90 -5.92 15.31 19.88
CA ALA A 90 -5.13 15.36 18.65
C ALA A 90 -4.91 13.95 18.08
N ARG A 91 -4.59 12.96 18.94
CA ARG A 91 -4.50 11.55 18.52
C ARG A 91 -5.81 11.07 17.89
N GLN A 92 -6.94 11.31 18.55
CA GLN A 92 -8.24 10.87 18.03
C GLN A 92 -8.55 11.51 16.66
N GLU A 93 -8.28 12.80 16.50
CA GLU A 93 -8.48 13.51 15.24
C GLU A 93 -7.66 12.90 14.09
N TRP A 94 -6.38 12.62 14.33
CA TRP A 94 -5.53 11.92 13.36
C TRP A 94 -6.08 10.53 13.01
N VAL A 95 -6.45 9.74 14.01
CA VAL A 95 -6.98 8.39 13.83
C VAL A 95 -8.26 8.39 13.00
N ASP A 96 -9.20 9.28 13.30
CA ASP A 96 -10.49 9.35 12.62
C ASP A 96 -10.31 9.74 11.14
N LYS A 97 -9.48 10.75 10.87
CA LYS A 97 -9.21 11.19 9.49
C LYS A 97 -8.47 10.12 8.69
N LEU A 98 -7.46 9.47 9.28
CA LEU A 98 -6.73 8.37 8.63
C LEU A 98 -7.65 7.20 8.31
N ARG A 99 -8.52 6.80 9.26
CA ARG A 99 -9.50 5.73 9.04
C ARG A 99 -10.50 6.07 7.96
N ALA A 100 -11.00 7.31 7.92
CA ALA A 100 -11.92 7.75 6.88
C ALA A 100 -11.30 7.64 5.47
N VAL A 101 -10.05 8.08 5.29
CA VAL A 101 -9.34 7.94 4.01
C VAL A 101 -9.07 6.48 3.67
N THR A 102 -8.58 5.71 4.64
CA THR A 102 -8.34 4.25 4.51
C THR A 102 -9.60 3.54 4.02
N GLU A 103 -10.75 3.78 4.66
CA GLU A 103 -12.02 3.14 4.32
C GLU A 103 -12.47 3.53 2.90
N MET A 104 -12.36 4.80 2.54
CA MET A 104 -12.73 5.30 1.21
C MET A 104 -11.97 4.58 0.09
N TYR A 105 -10.64 4.48 0.21
CA TYR A 105 -9.81 3.82 -0.80
C TYR A 105 -9.93 2.31 -0.78
N THR A 106 -10.02 1.70 0.39
CA THR A 106 -10.25 0.25 0.50
C THR A 106 -11.56 -0.14 -0.18
N ARG A 107 -12.64 0.64 0.04
CA ARG A 107 -13.93 0.41 -0.61
C ARG A 107 -13.87 0.61 -2.13
N ALA A 108 -13.16 1.63 -2.61
CA ALA A 108 -13.01 1.88 -4.04
C ALA A 108 -12.26 0.73 -4.76
N ILE A 109 -11.22 0.19 -4.12
CA ILE A 109 -10.52 -1.00 -4.62
C ILE A 109 -11.45 -2.21 -4.59
N ALA A 110 -12.15 -2.45 -3.48
CA ALA A 110 -13.10 -3.55 -3.34
C ALA A 110 -14.25 -3.49 -4.36
N SER A 111 -14.72 -2.31 -4.77
CA SER A 111 -15.74 -2.19 -5.82
C SER A 111 -15.20 -2.51 -7.22
N SER A 112 -13.92 -2.25 -7.46
CA SER A 112 -13.26 -2.56 -8.74
C SER A 112 -12.84 -4.03 -8.82
N HIS A 113 -12.48 -4.60 -7.67
CA HIS A 113 -12.07 -5.99 -7.49
C HIS A 113 -12.77 -6.54 -6.24
N PRO A 114 -13.97 -7.14 -6.39
CA PRO A 114 -14.73 -7.67 -5.27
C PRO A 114 -13.86 -8.58 -4.41
N PRO A 115 -13.77 -8.34 -3.08
CA PRO A 115 -13.05 -9.24 -2.20
C PRO A 115 -13.70 -10.62 -2.28
N LEU A 116 -12.87 -11.66 -2.34
CA LEU A 116 -13.36 -13.03 -2.31
C LEU A 116 -14.20 -13.23 -1.04
N PRO A 117 -15.30 -14.00 -1.11
CA PRO A 117 -16.14 -14.25 0.04
C PRO A 117 -15.29 -14.79 1.22
N PRO A 118 -15.55 -14.32 2.47
CA PRO A 118 -14.82 -14.80 3.63
C PRO A 118 -14.81 -16.33 3.65
N ARG A 119 -13.62 -16.92 3.79
CA ARG A 119 -13.45 -18.36 3.97
C ARG A 119 -14.24 -18.76 5.22
N GLU A 120 -15.44 -19.30 5.06
CA GLU A 120 -16.10 -19.99 6.16
C GLU A 120 -15.20 -21.19 6.49
N HIS A 121 -14.54 -21.16 7.66
CA HIS A 121 -13.88 -22.32 8.23
C HIS A 121 -14.97 -23.35 8.57
N SER A 122 -15.51 -24.01 7.54
CA SER A 122 -16.46 -25.08 7.68
C SER A 122 -15.68 -26.34 8.05
N ALA A 123 -15.83 -26.79 9.29
CA ALA A 123 -15.30 -28.05 9.79
C ALA A 123 -15.96 -29.29 9.13
N ASN A 124 -16.67 -29.14 8.02
CA ASN A 124 -17.31 -30.23 7.28
C ASN A 124 -16.57 -30.50 5.95
N PRO A 125 -16.07 -31.73 5.73
CA PRO A 125 -15.25 -32.08 4.57
C PRO A 125 -16.04 -32.23 3.26
N THR A 126 -17.27 -31.72 3.17
CA THR A 126 -18.20 -31.98 2.05
C THR A 126 -18.69 -30.74 1.28
N ARG A 127 -18.10 -29.55 1.46
CA ARG A 127 -18.57 -28.36 0.72
C ARG A 127 -18.07 -28.25 -0.73
N SER A 128 -19.06 -28.42 -1.62
CA SER A 128 -19.38 -27.71 -2.88
C SER A 128 -18.26 -27.49 -3.95
N PRO A 129 -18.42 -28.06 -5.17
CA PRO A 129 -17.53 -27.81 -6.32
C PRO A 129 -17.36 -26.34 -6.72
N VAL A 130 -18.33 -25.48 -6.37
CA VAL A 130 -18.42 -24.08 -6.81
C VAL A 130 -17.29 -23.22 -6.23
N ALA A 131 -16.97 -23.33 -4.94
CA ALA A 131 -15.89 -22.55 -4.32
C ALA A 131 -14.49 -22.96 -4.83
N LYS A 132 -14.32 -24.24 -5.20
CA LYS A 132 -13.08 -24.73 -5.82
C LYS A 132 -12.93 -24.17 -7.25
N LEU A 133 -14.04 -24.00 -7.96
CA LEU A 133 -14.07 -23.44 -9.30
C LEU A 133 -13.74 -21.94 -9.29
N GLU A 134 -14.30 -21.15 -8.37
CA GLU A 134 -13.99 -19.71 -8.23
C GLU A 134 -12.50 -19.43 -7.93
N VAL A 135 -11.90 -20.25 -7.07
CA VAL A 135 -10.45 -20.16 -6.77
C VAL A 135 -9.62 -20.50 -8.01
N LEU A 136 -9.99 -21.55 -8.74
CA LEU A 136 -9.31 -21.93 -9.99
C LEU A 136 -9.46 -20.84 -11.06
N ASP A 137 -10.63 -20.21 -11.16
CA ASP A 137 -10.89 -19.11 -12.08
C ASP A 137 -10.08 -17.86 -11.72
N ALA A 138 -9.98 -17.53 -10.43
CA ALA A 138 -9.13 -16.43 -9.96
C ALA A 138 -7.66 -16.69 -10.31
N PHE A 139 -7.16 -17.91 -10.10
CA PHE A 139 -5.81 -18.30 -10.49
C PHE A 139 -5.60 -18.30 -12.01
N ALA A 140 -6.60 -18.71 -12.79
CA ALA A 140 -6.55 -18.65 -14.25
C ALA A 140 -6.46 -17.20 -14.74
N ASN A 141 -7.26 -16.30 -14.18
CA ASN A 141 -7.20 -14.87 -14.49
C ASN A 141 -5.84 -14.27 -14.09
N CYS A 142 -5.33 -14.57 -12.89
CA CYS A 142 -3.99 -14.14 -12.48
C CYS A 142 -2.90 -14.58 -13.45
N ARG A 143 -2.94 -15.84 -13.91
CA ARG A 143 -2.01 -16.37 -14.90
C ARG A 143 -2.15 -15.68 -16.26
N GLU A 144 -3.37 -15.38 -16.68
CA GLU A 144 -3.61 -14.64 -17.93
C GLU A 144 -3.04 -13.21 -17.85
N GLN A 145 -3.26 -12.50 -16.74
CA GLN A 145 -2.71 -11.15 -16.55
C GLN A 145 -1.18 -11.17 -16.52
N LEU A 146 -0.59 -12.17 -15.85
CA LEU A 146 0.86 -12.32 -15.81
C LEU A 146 1.44 -12.59 -17.21
N ASN A 147 0.81 -13.47 -18.00
CA ASN A 147 1.20 -13.72 -19.38
C ASN A 147 1.11 -12.46 -20.26
N LYS A 148 0.09 -11.61 -20.05
CA LYS A 148 -0.01 -10.31 -20.75
C LYS A 148 1.13 -9.39 -20.35
N ALA A 149 1.44 -9.31 -19.06
CA ALA A 149 2.52 -8.47 -18.55
C ALA A 149 3.91 -8.93 -19.07
N GLU A 150 4.15 -10.25 -19.16
CA GLU A 150 5.36 -10.82 -19.75
C GLU A 150 5.54 -10.42 -21.22
N LYS A 151 4.46 -10.47 -22.01
CA LYS A 151 4.49 -10.00 -23.42
C LYS A 151 4.84 -8.51 -23.52
N HIS A 152 4.23 -7.68 -22.68
CA HIS A 152 4.55 -6.25 -22.65
C HIS A 152 6.02 -6.00 -22.23
N ASN A 153 6.52 -6.74 -21.24
CA ASN A 153 7.91 -6.63 -20.81
C ASN A 153 8.90 -7.08 -21.89
N ALA A 154 8.59 -8.15 -22.64
CA ALA A 154 9.41 -8.58 -23.78
C ALA A 154 9.43 -7.50 -24.88
N SER A 155 8.28 -6.92 -25.21
CA SER A 155 8.20 -5.81 -26.16
C SER A 155 9.00 -4.60 -25.69
N LEU A 156 8.88 -4.21 -24.42
CA LEU A 156 9.63 -3.10 -23.82
C LEU A 156 11.14 -3.35 -23.89
N ALA A 157 11.59 -4.56 -23.52
CA ALA A 157 12.99 -4.94 -23.59
C ALA A 157 13.54 -4.82 -25.01
N GLN A 158 12.79 -5.26 -26.01
CA GLN A 158 13.15 -5.14 -27.42
C GLN A 158 13.19 -3.67 -27.88
N THR A 159 12.24 -2.83 -27.46
CA THR A 159 12.25 -1.40 -27.74
C THR A 159 13.48 -0.71 -27.14
N ILE A 160 13.87 -1.07 -25.92
CA ILE A 160 15.08 -0.53 -25.27
C ILE A 160 16.33 -0.99 -26.01
N GLU A 161 16.45 -2.26 -26.38
CA GLU A 161 17.61 -2.80 -27.11
C GLU A 161 17.78 -2.15 -28.48
N ASN A 162 16.68 -1.83 -29.16
CA ASN A 162 16.70 -1.19 -30.48
C ASN A 162 16.86 0.34 -30.40
N SER A 163 16.92 0.92 -29.20
CA SER A 163 17.11 2.36 -29.01
C SER A 163 18.58 2.75 -29.06
N GLU A 164 18.86 3.99 -29.49
CA GLU A 164 20.20 4.58 -29.39
C GLU A 164 20.66 4.73 -27.93
N LEU A 165 19.71 4.71 -26.98
CA LEU A 165 19.94 4.82 -25.54
C LEU A 165 20.03 3.46 -24.82
N HIS A 166 20.23 2.35 -25.53
CA HIS A 166 20.22 1.00 -24.93
C HIS A 166 21.24 0.76 -23.79
N LEU A 167 22.27 1.61 -23.68
CA LEU A 167 23.26 1.59 -22.58
C LEU A 167 22.97 2.61 -21.48
N GLU A 168 21.87 3.35 -21.57
CA GLU A 168 21.50 4.34 -20.56
C GLU A 168 21.20 3.64 -19.22
N PRO A 169 21.85 4.03 -18.12
CA PRO A 169 21.71 3.35 -16.84
C PRO A 169 20.27 3.24 -16.34
N GLU A 170 19.46 4.28 -16.54
CA GLU A 170 18.05 4.27 -16.12
C GLU A 170 17.20 3.25 -16.89
N LEU A 171 17.43 3.11 -18.20
CA LEU A 171 16.73 2.12 -19.03
C LEU A 171 17.16 0.69 -18.71
N LEU A 172 18.44 0.48 -18.40
CA LEU A 172 18.94 -0.82 -17.95
C LEU A 172 18.35 -1.21 -16.59
N ILE A 173 18.26 -0.26 -15.65
CA ILE A 173 17.62 -0.47 -14.34
C ILE A 173 16.13 -0.78 -14.54
N LEU A 174 15.42 -0.01 -15.38
CA LEU A 174 14.02 -0.26 -15.69
C LEU A 174 13.79 -1.67 -16.24
N LYS A 175 14.60 -2.09 -17.22
CA LYS A 175 14.54 -3.44 -17.81
C LYS A 175 14.79 -4.52 -16.76
N ALA A 176 15.83 -4.37 -15.94
CA ALA A 176 16.17 -5.32 -14.89
C ALA A 176 15.08 -5.42 -13.81
N MET A 177 14.56 -4.29 -13.32
CA MET A 177 13.50 -4.25 -12.31
C MET A 177 12.19 -4.84 -12.83
N SER A 178 11.81 -4.51 -14.07
CA SER A 178 10.59 -5.03 -14.69
C SER A 178 10.68 -6.57 -14.83
N HIS A 179 11.80 -7.08 -15.35
CA HIS A 179 12.03 -8.52 -15.45
C HIS A 179 12.04 -9.22 -14.08
N GLY A 180 12.75 -8.66 -13.09
CA GLY A 180 12.81 -9.21 -11.73
C GLY A 180 11.45 -9.25 -11.04
N THR A 181 10.63 -8.21 -11.21
CA THR A 181 9.28 -8.14 -10.66
C THR A 181 8.39 -9.24 -11.22
N LEU A 182 8.37 -9.41 -12.55
CA LEU A 182 7.60 -10.48 -13.19
C LEU A 182 8.05 -11.87 -12.78
N HIS A 183 9.37 -12.09 -12.72
CA HIS A 183 9.92 -13.35 -12.24
C HIS A 183 9.43 -13.70 -10.83
N THR A 184 9.44 -12.71 -9.93
CA THR A 184 9.01 -12.88 -8.54
C THR A 184 7.51 -13.16 -8.47
N LEU A 185 6.68 -12.43 -9.22
CA LEU A 185 5.24 -12.66 -9.29
C LEU A 185 4.92 -14.08 -9.80
N ASN A 186 5.65 -14.57 -10.80
CA ASN A 186 5.48 -15.93 -11.31
C ASN A 186 5.86 -16.98 -10.26
N GLN A 187 6.95 -16.77 -9.52
CA GLN A 187 7.32 -17.66 -8.41
C GLN A 187 6.26 -17.67 -7.32
N CYS A 188 5.73 -16.52 -6.91
CA CYS A 188 4.65 -16.44 -5.92
C CYS A 188 3.40 -17.19 -6.41
N LEU A 189 3.01 -17.02 -7.67
CA LEU A 189 1.86 -17.73 -8.25
C LEU A 189 2.07 -19.26 -8.24
N ASN A 190 3.27 -19.72 -8.57
CA ASN A 190 3.61 -21.15 -8.55
C ASN A 190 3.59 -21.74 -7.14
N ILE A 191 4.07 -20.99 -6.13
CA ILE A 191 4.00 -21.40 -4.72
C ILE A 191 2.55 -21.54 -4.27
N LEU A 192 1.67 -20.62 -4.69
CA LEU A 192 0.24 -20.67 -4.35
C LEU A 192 -0.53 -21.80 -5.06
N TYR A 193 0.03 -22.40 -6.11
CA TYR A 193 -0.58 -23.48 -6.89
C TYR A 193 -0.26 -24.89 -6.33
N GLN A 194 0.70 -25.01 -5.41
CA GLN A 194 1.09 -26.26 -4.74
C GLN A 194 0.17 -26.54 -3.55
#